data_AF-A0A9N7NCD2-F1
#
_entry.id   AF-A0A9N7NCD2-F1
#
_cell.length_a   1.000
_cell.length_b   1.000
_cell.length_c   1.000
_cell.angle_alpha   90.00
_cell.angle_beta   90.00
_cell.angle_gamma   90.00
#
_symmetry.space_group_name_H-M   'P 1'
#
loop_
_entity.id
_entity.type
_entity.pdbx_description
1 polymer ?
#
loop_
_entity_poly.entity_id
_entity_poly.type
_entity_poly.pdbx_seq_one_letter_code
_entity_poly.pdbx_strand_id
1 'polypeptide(L)' 'FFAAIQMANPGTVVEWEWQGGELAHHSRDREFRFVFWAFGPAIQTFLRCPPIISIDGTHLR' A
#
# COMPACT_ATOMS: atom_id res chain seq x y z
N PHE A 1 6.91 4.13 -12.04
CA PHE A 1 5.55 4.60 -11.74
C PHE A 1 5.47 5.21 -10.33
N PHE A 2 5.56 4.43 -9.25
CA PHE A 2 5.45 4.94 -7.88
C PHE A 2 6.45 6.06 -7.52
N ALA A 3 7.70 5.97 -7.99
CA ALA A 3 8.67 7.05 -7.82
C ALA A 3 8.20 8.39 -8.43
N ALA A 4 7.59 8.36 -9.61
CA ALA A 4 7.05 9.57 -10.25
C ALA A 4 5.87 10.16 -9.46
N ILE A 5 5.05 9.31 -8.84
CA ILE A 5 3.95 9.74 -7.96
C ILE A 5 4.50 10.45 -6.72
N GLN A 6 5.55 9.90 -6.09
CA GLN A 6 6.18 10.51 -4.91
C GLN A 6 6.84 11.85 -5.23
N MET A 7 7.46 11.97 -6.42
CA MET A 7 8.02 13.23 -6.89
C MET A 7 6.95 14.30 -7.13
N ALA A 8 5.82 13.92 -7.75
CA ALA A 8 4.73 14.85 -8.04
C ALA A 8 3.94 15.26 -6.78
N ASN A 9 3.89 14.39 -5.77
CA ASN A 9 3.15 14.62 -4.53
C ASN A 9 4.05 14.36 -3.31
N PRO A 10 4.86 15.36 -2.90
CA PRO A 10 5.67 15.26 -1.70
C PRO A 10 4.81 14.88 -0.48
N GLY A 11 5.20 13.82 0.23
CA GLY A 11 4.43 13.25 1.34
C GLY A 11 3.58 12.03 0.97
N THR A 12 3.58 11.59 -0.30
CA THR A 12 3.02 10.29 -0.67
C THR A 12 3.84 9.15 -0.07
N VAL A 13 3.17 8.26 0.66
CA VAL A 13 3.76 7.02 1.17
C VAL A 13 3.40 5.89 0.24
N VAL A 14 4.39 5.05 -0.08
CA VAL A 14 4.21 3.82 -0.87
C VAL A 14 4.92 2.70 -0.12
N GLU A 15 4.21 1.62 0.17
CA GLU A 15 4.74 0.40 0.74
C GLU A 15 4.40 -0.77 -0.16
N TRP A 16 5.33 -1.69 -0.35
CA TRP A 16 5.09 -2.89 -1.14
C TRP A 16 5.84 -4.08 -0.55
N GLU A 17 5.25 -5.26 -0.74
CA GLU A 17 5.87 -6.52 -0.39
C GLU A 17 5.93 -7.41 -1.64
N TRP A 18 7.12 -7.96 -1.89
CA TRP A 18 7.36 -8.89 -3.00
C TRP A 18 7.50 -10.32 -2.48
N GLN A 19 7.10 -11.30 -3.27
CA GLN A 19 7.36 -12.71 -2.99
C GLN A 19 8.71 -13.10 -3.58
N GLY A 20 9.73 -13.25 -2.75
CA GLY A 20 11.01 -13.74 -3.24
C GLY A 20 11.88 -14.37 -2.19
N GLY A 21 11.94 -15.70 -2.24
CA GLY A 21 13.14 -16.44 -1.89
C GLY A 21 14.06 -16.59 -3.10
N GLU A 22 15.21 -17.25 -2.92
CA GLU A 22 16.29 -17.41 -3.91
C GLU A 22 15.83 -17.90 -5.31
N LEU A 23 14.72 -18.62 -5.40
CA LEU A 23 14.11 -19.13 -6.65
C LEU A 23 13.48 -18.04 -7.53
N ALA A 24 13.08 -16.91 -6.96
CA ALA A 24 12.41 -15.83 -7.69
C ALA A 24 13.40 -14.92 -8.45
N HIS A 25 14.71 -15.17 -8.34
CA HIS A 25 15.72 -14.56 -9.20
C HIS A 25 15.69 -15.10 -10.64
N HIS A 26 14.98 -16.20 -10.92
CA HIS A 26 14.98 -16.87 -12.22
C HIS A 26 13.65 -16.72 -12.98
N SER A 27 12.56 -16.30 -12.32
CA SER A 27 11.33 -15.88 -13.00
C SER A 27 11.42 -14.39 -13.35
N ARG A 28 11.14 -14.03 -14.61
CA ARG A 28 11.02 -12.62 -15.01
C ARG A 28 9.79 -11.94 -14.39
N ASP A 29 8.87 -12.73 -13.87
CA ASP A 29 7.62 -12.25 -13.29
C ASP A 29 7.83 -12.04 -11.80
N ARG A 30 8.06 -10.78 -11.43
CA ARG A 30 8.06 -10.34 -10.04
C ARG A 30 6.62 -10.06 -9.64
N GLU A 31 5.97 -11.04 -9.00
CA GLU A 31 4.61 -10.85 -8.49
C GLU A 31 4.63 -10.06 -7.18
N PHE A 32 3.95 -8.91 -7.16
CA PHE A 32 3.70 -8.17 -5.93
C PHE A 32 2.66 -8.91 -5.11
N ARG A 33 2.96 -9.21 -3.84
CA ARG A 33 1.95 -9.72 -2.91
C ARG A 33 1.01 -8.62 -2.49
N PHE A 34 1.58 -7.47 -2.16
CA PHE A 34 0.83 -6.30 -1.74
C PHE A 34 1.50 -5.03 -2.23
N VAL A 35 0.68 -4.06 -2.63
CA VAL A 35 1.10 -2.68 -2.87
C VAL A 35 0.07 -1.77 -2.21
N PHE A 36 0.55 -0.88 -1.36
CA PHE A 36 -0.25 0.14 -0.71
C PHE A 36 0.34 1.53 -1.01
N TRP A 37 -0.51 2.51 -1.25
CA TRP A 37 -0.09 3.91 -1.32
C TRP A 37 -1.17 4.85 -0.82
N ALA A 38 -0.76 5.97 -0.24
CA ALA A 38 -1.65 7.04 0.18
C ALA A 38 -0.94 8.40 0.05
N PHE A 39 -1.70 9.43 -0.37
CA PHE A 39 -1.19 10.79 -0.45
C PHE A 39 -1.06 11.43 0.93
N GLY A 40 -0.06 12.28 1.12
CA GLY A 40 0.18 12.99 2.37
C GLY A 40 -1.06 13.70 2.94
N PRO A 41 -1.81 14.48 2.13
CA PRO A 41 -3.05 15.10 2.59
C PRO A 41 -4.08 14.07 3.09
N ALA A 42 -4.24 12.93 2.40
CA ALA A 42 -5.17 11.88 2.79
C ALA A 42 -4.78 11.26 4.14
N ILE A 43 -3.48 11.00 4.36
CA ILE A 43 -2.94 10.50 5.63
C ILE A 43 -3.21 11.50 6.76
N GLN A 44 -2.94 12.79 6.53
CA GLN A 44 -3.17 13.84 7.52
C GLN A 44 -4.64 14.03 7.87
N THR A 45 -5.53 13.95 6.87
CA THR A 45 -6.97 14.04 7.10
C THR A 45 -7.52 12.80 7.80
N PHE A 46 -6.97 11.62 7.55
CA PHE A 46 -7.38 10.38 8.22
C PHE A 46 -7.25 10.47 9.73
N LEU A 47 -6.19 11.11 10.24
CA LEU A 47 -6.01 11.35 11.69
C LEU A 47 -7.11 12.22 12.32
N ARG A 48 -7.86 12.96 11.50
CA ARG A 48 -8.98 13.82 11.93
C ARG A 48 -10.34 13.18 11.63
N CYS A 49 -10.38 12.07 10.90
CA CYS A 49 -11.60 11.34 10.68
C CYS A 49 -12.07 10.74 12.02
N PRO A 50 -13.37 10.83 12.34
CA PRO A 50 -13.93 10.02 13.42
C PRO A 50 -13.57 8.55 13.17
N PRO A 51 -13.32 7.73 14.22
CA PRO A 51 -13.03 6.32 14.05
C PRO A 51 -14.17 5.68 13.25
N ILE A 52 -13.86 5.28 12.01
CA ILE A 52 -14.79 4.52 11.19
C ILE A 52 -14.89 3.16 11.87
N ILE A 53 -16.11 2.77 12.22
CA ILE A 53 -16.41 1.42 12.68
C ILE A 53 -15.99 0.47 11.56
N SER A 54 -14.87 -0.23 11.77
CA SER A 54 -14.40 -1.27 10.86
C SER A 54 -15.34 -2.46 10.98
N ILE A 55 -16.09 -2.76 9.93
CA ILE A 55 -16.75 -4.05 9.80
C ILE A 55 -15.65 -5.02 9.37
N ASP A 56 -15.05 -5.72 10.34
CA ASP A 56 -14.21 -6.86 9.99
C ASP A 56 -15.09 -8.04 9.56
N GLY A 57 -14.53 -8.93 8.76
CA GLY A 57 -15.24 -10.10 8.25
C GLY A 57 -15.58 -11.14 9.32
N THR A 58 -15.44 -10.84 10.61
CA THR A 58 -15.71 -11.78 11.71
C THR A 58 -17.15 -12.29 11.72
N HIS A 59 -18.06 -11.54 11.08
CA HIS A 59 -19.47 -11.91 10.94
C HIS A 59 -19.93 -12.15 9.49
N LEU A 60 -19.00 -12.17 8.52
CA LEU A 60 -19.27 -12.61 7.15
C LEU A 60 -19.27 -14.15 7.12
N ARG A 61 -20.36 -14.76 7.60
CA ARG A 61 -20.66 -16.17 7.36
C ARG A 61 -21.29 -16.37 5.99
#